data_AF-H8I548-F1
#
_entry.id   AF-H8I548-F1
#
_cell.length_a   1.000
_cell.length_b   1.000
_cell.length_c   1.000
_cell.angle_alpha   90.00
_cell.angle_beta   90.00
_cell.angle_gamma   90.00
#
_symmetry.space_group_name_H-M   'P 1'
#
loop_
_entity.id
_entity.type
_entity.pdbx_description
1 polymer ?
#
loop_
_entity_poly.entity_id
_entity_poly.type
_entity_poly.pdbx_seq_one_letter_code
_entity_poly.pdbx_strand_id
1 'polypeptide(L)'
;MKELYPWRRQVKIPLPSSVKPQLIRHFSIGLLYPVTEELMEARRKAGLDPVPPTAHRYHEAVEDIQKIVRAMGIDRKMGLDLEKMEYKFK
;
A
#
# COMPACT_ATOMS: atom_id res chain seq x y z
N MET A 1 4.51 20.00 -20.06
CA MET A 1 4.12 18.76 -19.35
C MET A 1 2.62 18.47 -19.28
N LYS A 2 1.70 19.42 -19.56
CA LYS A 2 0.25 19.12 -19.64
C LYS A 2 -0.13 18.22 -20.83
N GLU A 3 0.65 18.22 -21.90
CA GLU A 3 0.34 17.46 -23.14
C GLU A 3 0.65 15.97 -23.08
N LEU A 4 1.57 15.51 -22.22
CA LEU A 4 2.02 14.10 -22.23
C LEU A 4 0.97 13.13 -21.66
N TYR A 5 0.09 13.59 -20.76
CA TYR A 5 -0.88 12.74 -20.09
C TYR A 5 -2.25 13.43 -19.98
N PRO A 6 -2.97 13.60 -21.11
CA PRO A 6 -4.23 14.37 -21.15
C PRO A 6 -5.33 13.79 -20.25
N TRP A 7 -5.26 12.49 -19.94
CA TRP A 7 -6.22 11.80 -19.06
C TRP A 7 -5.81 11.77 -17.58
N ARG A 8 -4.61 12.28 -17.23
CA ARG A 8 -4.14 12.25 -15.84
C ARG A 8 -4.96 13.24 -15.01
N ARG A 9 -5.81 12.71 -14.13
CA ARG A 9 -6.53 13.49 -13.13
C ARG A 9 -5.62 13.80 -11.94
N GLN A 10 -5.80 14.97 -11.36
CA GLN A 10 -5.17 15.28 -10.08
C GLN A 10 -5.74 14.36 -8.99
N VAL A 11 -4.87 13.89 -8.11
CA VAL A 11 -5.28 13.14 -6.91
C VAL A 11 -5.99 14.11 -5.97
N LYS A 12 -7.21 13.76 -5.55
CA LYS A 12 -7.98 14.56 -4.58
C LYS A 12 -7.36 14.39 -3.18
N ILE A 13 -7.09 15.50 -2.51
CA ILE A 13 -6.64 15.56 -1.11
C ILE A 13 -7.71 16.33 -0.31
N PRO A 14 -8.22 15.80 0.82
CA PRO A 14 -7.83 14.54 1.45
C PRO A 14 -8.22 13.32 0.59
N LEU A 15 -7.48 12.22 0.76
CA LEU A 15 -7.76 10.98 0.05
C LEU A 15 -9.17 10.45 0.40
N PRO A 16 -9.86 9.76 -0.53
CA PRO A 16 -11.13 9.12 -0.23
C PRO A 16 -11.02 8.15 0.94
N SER A 17 -12.03 8.15 1.83
CA SER A 17 -12.06 7.29 3.02
C SER A 17 -11.94 5.80 2.70
N SER A 18 -12.42 5.35 1.54
CA SER A 18 -12.32 3.98 1.05
C SER A 18 -10.88 3.54 0.70
N VAL A 19 -10.00 4.50 0.38
CA VAL A 19 -8.62 4.22 -0.07
C VAL A 19 -7.64 4.26 1.10
N LYS A 20 -7.86 5.15 2.08
CA LYS A 20 -7.01 5.31 3.27
C LYS A 20 -6.61 3.98 3.95
N PRO A 21 -7.53 3.07 4.31
CA PRO A 21 -7.14 1.81 4.98
C PRO A 21 -6.34 0.87 4.07
N GLN A 22 -6.53 0.95 2.75
CA GLN A 22 -5.80 0.10 1.81
C GLN A 22 -4.35 0.55 1.69
N LEU A 23 -4.11 1.87 1.66
CA LEU A 23 -2.76 2.41 1.62
C LEU A 23 -2.02 2.19 2.94
N ILE A 24 -2.68 2.36 4.08
CA ILE A 24 -2.10 1.98 5.39
C ILE A 24 -1.65 0.53 5.32
N ARG A 25 -2.53 -0.39 4.92
CA ARG A 25 -2.19 -1.81 4.80
C ARG A 25 -1.03 -2.04 3.83
N HIS A 26 -1.00 -1.37 2.69
CA HIS A 26 0.10 -1.50 1.74
C HIS A 26 1.44 -1.02 2.32
N PHE A 27 1.46 0.09 3.06
CA PHE A 27 2.68 0.58 3.70
C PHE A 27 3.06 -0.19 4.96
N SER A 28 2.15 -0.94 5.57
CA SER A 28 2.43 -1.78 6.74
C SER A 28 2.86 -3.21 6.38
N ILE A 29 2.24 -3.84 5.39
CA ILE A 29 2.45 -5.26 5.05
C ILE A 29 2.74 -5.50 3.57
N GLY A 30 2.93 -4.43 2.78
CA GLY A 30 3.28 -4.52 1.36
C GLY A 30 2.12 -4.88 0.42
N LEU A 31 0.91 -5.11 0.94
CA LEU A 31 -0.23 -5.56 0.14
C LEU A 31 -1.46 -4.67 0.30
N LEU A 32 -2.12 -4.39 -0.82
CA LEU A 32 -3.45 -3.77 -0.79
C LEU A 32 -4.52 -4.73 -0.30
N TYR A 33 -4.33 -6.05 -0.41
CA TYR A 33 -5.24 -7.06 0.13
C TYR A 33 -4.43 -8.01 1.01
N PRO A 34 -4.82 -8.23 2.27
CA PRO A 34 -4.04 -9.06 3.17
C PRO A 34 -4.08 -10.52 2.74
N VAL A 35 -3.10 -11.29 3.19
CA VAL A 35 -3.14 -12.75 3.10
C VAL A 35 -4.10 -13.24 4.18
N THR A 36 -5.29 -13.69 3.78
CA THR A 36 -6.32 -14.21 4.71
C THR A 36 -6.14 -15.71 4.94
N GLU A 37 -6.69 -16.23 6.03
CA GLU A 37 -6.74 -17.68 6.29
C GLU A 37 -7.40 -18.45 5.14
N GLU A 38 -8.48 -17.92 4.58
CA GLU A 38 -9.17 -18.50 3.42
C GLU A 38 -8.22 -18.61 2.21
N LEU A 39 -7.42 -17.56 1.95
CA LEU A 39 -6.43 -17.59 0.87
C LEU A 39 -5.33 -18.61 1.15
N MET A 40 -4.82 -18.66 2.38
CA MET A 40 -3.78 -19.62 2.77
C MET A 40 -4.27 -21.06 2.62
N GLU A 41 -5.50 -21.34 3.01
CA GLU A 41 -6.11 -22.66 2.88
C GLU A 41 -6.35 -23.04 1.40
N ALA A 42 -6.82 -22.10 0.59
CA ALA A 42 -6.95 -22.32 -0.86
C ALA A 42 -5.60 -22.63 -1.51
N ARG A 43 -4.53 -21.97 -1.09
CA ARG A 43 -3.16 -22.21 -1.57
C ARG A 43 -2.65 -23.59 -1.15
N ARG A 44 -2.86 -24.01 0.10
CA ARG A 44 -2.52 -25.37 0.57
C ARG A 44 -3.21 -26.44 -0.28
N LYS A 45 -4.53 -26.29 -0.52
CA LYS A 45 -5.31 -27.21 -1.36
C LYS A 45 -4.80 -27.29 -2.79
N ALA A 46 -4.24 -26.19 -3.30
CA ALA A 46 -3.61 -26.13 -4.61
C ALA A 46 -2.15 -26.64 -4.64
N GLY A 47 -1.61 -27.13 -3.52
CA GLY A 47 -0.21 -27.56 -3.41
C GLY A 47 0.81 -26.42 -3.41
N LEU A 48 0.36 -25.19 -3.14
CA LEU A 48 1.19 -24.00 -3.07
C LEU A 48 1.57 -23.70 -1.61
N ASP A 49 2.68 -22.99 -1.44
CA ASP A 49 3.05 -22.40 -0.15
C ASP A 49 1.90 -21.52 0.38
N PRO A 50 1.41 -21.71 1.62
CA PRO A 50 0.30 -20.95 2.18
C PRO A 50 0.51 -19.43 2.06
N VAL A 51 1.73 -18.96 2.32
CA VAL A 51 2.06 -17.53 2.22
C VAL A 51 2.78 -17.30 0.89
N PRO A 52 2.25 -16.46 -0.02
CA PRO A 52 2.91 -16.20 -1.29
C PRO A 52 4.23 -15.45 -1.08
N PRO A 53 5.21 -15.58 -2.00
CA PRO A 53 6.48 -14.87 -1.95
C PRO A 53 6.30 -13.38 -2.32
N THR A 54 5.62 -12.62 -1.47
CA THR A 54 5.32 -11.19 -1.64
C THR A 54 5.94 -10.38 -0.50
N ALA A 55 5.78 -9.05 -0.53
CA ALA A 55 6.21 -8.15 0.54
C ALA A 55 5.57 -8.46 1.92
N HIS A 56 4.51 -9.27 1.97
CA HIS A 56 3.98 -9.79 3.23
C HIS A 56 4.95 -10.77 3.92
N ARG A 57 5.72 -11.51 3.14
CA ARG A 57 6.80 -12.42 3.60
C ARG A 57 8.15 -11.69 3.71
N TYR A 58 8.46 -10.84 2.74
CA TYR A 58 9.74 -10.13 2.63
C TYR A 58 9.57 -8.69 3.14
N HIS A 59 9.74 -8.49 4.44
CA HIS A 59 9.52 -7.20 5.09
C HIS A 59 10.47 -6.10 4.63
N GLU A 60 11.66 -6.45 4.14
CA GLU A 60 12.61 -5.53 3.52
C GLU A 60 11.98 -4.79 2.32
N ALA A 61 11.08 -5.44 1.58
CA ALA A 61 10.36 -4.80 0.48
C ALA A 61 9.38 -3.73 0.98
N VAL A 62 8.79 -3.91 2.16
CA VAL A 62 7.93 -2.90 2.80
C VAL A 62 8.77 -1.68 3.21
N GLU A 63 9.94 -1.92 3.80
CA GLU A 63 10.88 -0.84 4.15
C GLU A 63 11.30 -0.03 2.92
N ASP A 64 11.60 -0.70 1.82
CA ASP A 64 11.99 -0.05 0.57
C ASP A 64 10.85 0.78 -0.03
N ILE A 65 9.60 0.27 0.02
CA ILE A 65 8.42 1.06 -0.33
C ILE A 65 8.35 2.33 0.53
N GLN A 66 8.50 2.21 1.85
CA GLN A 66 8.44 3.36 2.75
C GLN A 66 9.56 4.37 2.45
N LYS A 67 10.80 3.92 2.18
CA LYS A 67 11.93 4.77 1.80
C LYS A 67 11.61 5.58 0.53
N ILE A 68 11.09 4.91 -0.50
CA ILE A 68 10.71 5.54 -1.77
C ILE A 68 9.60 6.59 -1.55
N VAL A 69 8.54 6.24 -0.79
CA VAL A 69 7.41 7.13 -0.52
C VAL A 69 7.87 8.40 0.22
N ARG A 70 8.74 8.26 1.23
CA ARG A 70 9.36 9.39 1.95
C ARG A 70 10.23 10.24 1.03
N ALA A 71 11.11 9.61 0.23
CA ALA A 71 12.00 10.30 -0.70
C ALA A 71 11.25 11.13 -1.74
N MET A 72 10.11 10.61 -2.24
CA MET A 72 9.25 11.31 -3.20
C MET A 72 8.30 12.34 -2.54
N GLY A 73 8.26 12.38 -1.20
CA GLY A 73 7.36 13.23 -0.41
C GLY A 73 5.88 12.93 -0.63
N ILE A 74 5.54 11.69 -0.98
CA ILE A 74 4.17 11.27 -1.29
C ILE A 74 3.32 11.20 0.00
N ASP A 75 3.92 10.73 1.09
CA ASP A 75 3.39 10.74 2.46
C ASP A 75 2.89 12.13 2.88
N ARG A 76 3.75 13.14 2.73
CA ARG A 76 3.45 14.54 3.06
C ARG A 76 2.35 15.09 2.17
N LYS A 77 2.38 14.80 0.86
CA LYS A 77 1.35 15.23 -0.10
C LYS A 77 -0.03 14.65 0.22
N MET A 78 -0.10 13.43 0.74
CA MET A 78 -1.37 12.80 1.12
C MET A 78 -1.80 13.07 2.57
N GLY A 79 -0.96 13.72 3.37
CA GLY A 79 -1.21 13.98 4.78
C GLY A 79 -1.16 12.71 5.64
N LEU A 80 -0.33 11.73 5.27
CA LEU A 80 -0.10 10.50 6.03
C LEU A 80 1.20 10.63 6.85
N ASP A 81 1.12 10.33 8.14
CA ASP A 81 2.28 10.01 8.97
C ASP A 81 2.64 8.54 8.75
N LEU A 82 3.75 8.27 8.06
CA LEU A 82 4.17 6.90 7.72
C LEU A 82 4.71 6.12 8.92
N GLU A 83 5.09 6.77 10.02
CA GLU A 83 5.58 6.07 11.21
C GLU A 83 4.40 5.60 12.06
N LYS A 84 3.38 6.45 12.18
CA LYS A 84 2.17 6.15 12.94
C LYS A 84 1.09 5.44 12.13
N MET A 85 1.20 5.47 10.79
CA MET A 85 0.16 5.03 9.86
C MET A 85 -1.17 5.78 10.09
N GLU A 86 -1.09 7.07 10.39
CA GLU A 86 -2.24 7.93 10.71
C GLU A 86 -2.38 9.08 9.71
N TYR A 87 -3.59 9.31 9.22
CA TYR A 87 -3.88 10.47 8.39
C TYR A 87 -4.18 11.70 9.25
N LYS A 88 -3.62 12.86 8.86
CA LYS A 88 -3.91 14.16 9.49
C LYS A 88 -5.38 14.57 9.37
N PHE A 89 -6.05 14.10 8.32
CA PHE A 89 -7.46 14.36 8.05
C PHE A 89 -8.24 13.06 8.24
N LYS A 90 -9.29 13.05 9.08
CA LYS A 90 -10.20 11.89 9.22
C LYS A 90 -10.99 11.63 7.95
#